data_AF-A0A936NLI6-F1
#
_entry.id   AF-A0A936NLI6-F1
#
_cell.length_a   1.000
_cell.length_b   1.000
_cell.length_c   1.000
_cell.angle_alpha   90.00
_cell.angle_beta   90.00
_cell.angle_gamma   90.00
#
_symmetry.space_group_name_H-M   'P 1'
#
loop_
_entity.id
_entity.type
_entity.pdbx_description
1 polymer ?
#
loop_
_entity_poly.entity_id
_entity_poly.type
_entity_poly.pdbx_seq_one_letter_code
_entity_poly.pdbx_strand_id
1 'polypeptide(L)'
;MLEGWQFPDMTVYLVGILGLLVVWQYYQMQIMAGRILAVDIFDRSGIRMYLYVTPDDDHICEVCAAANGGVYSPSQVAKKNFSPLDGKCQRPTPCVGVLIGLYGAWLEARGVLENLRRNIKNGGIQLSAEEVRALVNGQWERCISADTDRLGIQMIEALAYEKINQEIAIQGYRYVVEEAREVRHLLLLVPAYLRLLQLLLRAGEEAEALEVIARFESRFPSTKRGPHFPSEKQREVMKTKKAQLMKSLPLKMSA
;
A
#
# COMPACT_ATOMS: atom_id res chain seq x y z
N MET A 1 39.15 42.86 -23.92
CA MET A 1 39.80 42.62 -22.61
C MET A 1 39.18 41.39 -21.93
N LEU A 2 39.21 40.24 -22.60
CA LEU A 2 38.86 38.93 -22.04
C LEU A 2 39.76 37.89 -22.72
N GLU A 3 41.06 38.00 -22.49
CA GLU A 3 42.02 36.95 -22.84
C GLU A 3 42.79 36.62 -21.57
N GLY A 4 42.83 35.33 -21.22
CA GLY A 4 43.80 34.81 -20.25
C GLY A 4 43.26 34.25 -18.94
N TRP A 5 42.03 33.76 -18.86
CA TRP A 5 41.67 32.84 -17.75
C TRP A 5 41.86 31.39 -18.19
N GLN A 6 43.12 30.93 -18.15
CA GLN A 6 43.40 29.50 -18.02
C GLN A 6 43.02 29.12 -16.59
N PHE A 7 41.81 28.59 -16.41
CA PHE A 7 41.48 27.90 -15.17
C PHE A 7 42.40 26.68 -15.08
N PRO A 8 43.33 26.60 -14.11
CA PRO A 8 44.09 25.37 -13.90
C PRO A 8 43.08 24.24 -13.65
N ASP A 9 43.35 23.04 -14.16
CA ASP A 9 42.51 21.83 -13.97
C ASP A 9 42.02 21.68 -12.51
N MET A 10 42.85 22.11 -11.55
CA MET A 10 42.56 22.17 -10.11
C MET A 10 41.32 22.99 -9.73
N THR A 11 40.98 24.05 -10.46
CA THR A 11 39.78 24.86 -10.17
C THR A 11 38.50 24.07 -10.39
N VAL A 12 38.44 23.22 -11.43
CA VAL A 12 37.30 22.35 -11.68
C VAL A 12 37.18 21.29 -10.59
N TYR A 13 38.32 20.72 -10.16
CA TYR A 13 38.34 19.78 -9.04
C TYR A 13 37.93 20.43 -7.71
N LEU A 14 38.38 21.64 -7.42
CA LEU A 14 37.99 22.40 -6.22
C LEU A 14 36.50 22.72 -6.22
N VAL A 15 35.93 23.14 -7.35
CA VAL A 15 34.49 23.37 -7.50
C VAL A 15 33.71 22.07 -7.33
N GLY A 16 34.21 20.95 -7.89
CA GLY A 16 33.61 19.62 -7.69
C GLY A 16 33.64 19.16 -6.23
N ILE A 17 34.77 19.35 -5.54
CA ILE A 17 34.92 19.05 -4.11
C ILE A 17 33.99 19.91 -3.28
N LEU A 18 33.92 21.23 -3.55
CA LEU A 18 32.99 22.13 -2.88
C LEU A 18 31.53 21.72 -3.13
N GLY A 19 31.18 21.34 -4.35
CA GLY A 19 29.85 20.83 -4.70
C GLY A 19 29.51 19.56 -3.89
N LEU A 20 30.43 18.61 -3.84
CA LEU A 20 30.27 17.38 -3.05
C LEU A 20 30.18 17.68 -1.54
N LEU A 21 30.95 18.63 -1.02
CA LEU A 21 30.88 19.05 0.37
C LEU A 21 29.55 19.73 0.70
N VAL A 22 29.02 20.57 -0.20
CA VAL A 22 27.69 21.19 -0.03
C VAL A 22 26.59 20.13 -0.06
N VAL A 23 26.65 19.17 -0.99
CA VAL A 23 25.72 18.03 -1.03
C VAL A 23 25.82 17.20 0.25
N TRP A 24 27.04 16.95 0.73
CA TRP A 24 27.29 16.24 1.98
C TRP A 24 26.75 16.99 3.20
N GLN A 25 26.95 18.30 3.26
CA GLN A 25 26.46 19.13 4.35
C GLN A 25 24.94 19.23 4.34
N TYR A 26 24.33 19.35 3.16
CA TYR A 26 22.88 19.26 2.99
C TYR A 26 22.35 17.89 3.46
N TYR A 27 23.04 16.82 3.10
CA TYR A 27 22.72 15.46 3.55
C TYR A 27 22.84 15.32 5.08
N GLN A 28 23.90 15.83 5.70
CA GLN A 28 24.06 15.85 7.17
C GLN A 28 22.95 16.65 7.85
N MET A 29 22.53 17.78 7.26
CA MET A 29 21.37 18.54 7.77
C MET A 29 20.07 17.75 7.65
N GLN A 30 19.88 16.95 6.60
CA GLN A 30 18.73 16.06 6.45
C GLN A 30 18.78 14.91 7.47
N ILE A 31 19.95 14.35 7.79
CA ILE A 31 20.12 13.35 8.86
C ILE A 31 19.81 13.95 10.23
N MET A 32 20.36 15.13 10.53
CA MET A 32 20.14 15.85 11.80
C MET A 32 18.68 16.25 11.98
N ALA A 33 18.00 16.60 10.88
CA ALA A 33 16.54 16.81 10.85
C ALA A 33 15.73 15.51 10.97
N GLY A 34 16.41 14.36 11.15
CA GLY A 34 15.82 13.02 11.22
C GLY A 34 15.21 12.55 9.91
N ARG A 35 15.32 13.31 8.81
CA ARG A 35 14.70 13.01 7.51
C ARG A 35 15.37 11.86 6.78
N ILE A 36 16.63 11.54 7.10
CA ILE A 36 17.38 10.40 6.56
C ILE A 36 18.06 9.67 7.73
N LEU A 37 17.87 8.35 7.86
CA LEU A 37 18.59 7.50 8.81
C LEU A 37 19.70 6.76 8.06
N ALA A 38 20.88 6.57 8.63
CA ALA A 38 22.00 5.89 7.97
C ALA A 38 21.69 4.46 7.47
N VAL A 39 20.64 3.83 8.02
CA VAL A 39 20.10 2.52 7.58
C VAL A 39 19.49 2.59 6.16
N ASP A 40 19.22 3.78 5.64
CA ASP A 40 18.59 4.02 4.32
C ASP A 40 19.43 3.73 3.11
N ILE A 41 20.75 3.70 3.28
CA ILE A 41 21.67 3.41 2.17
C ILE A 41 21.84 1.88 2.00
N PHE A 42 21.58 1.10 3.06
CA PHE A 42 21.92 -0.33 3.11
C PHE A 42 20.72 -1.28 3.10
N ASP A 43 19.50 -0.79 3.35
CA ASP A 43 18.31 -1.64 3.32
C ASP A 43 17.79 -1.79 1.88
N ARG A 44 18.31 -2.81 1.18
CA ARG A 44 17.95 -3.16 -0.21
C ARG A 44 16.44 -3.41 -0.42
N SER A 45 15.65 -3.53 0.65
CA SER A 45 14.20 -3.80 0.55
C SER A 45 13.34 -2.54 0.48
N GLY A 46 13.85 -1.38 0.91
CA GLY A 46 13.06 -0.14 1.00
C GLY A 46 11.84 -0.23 1.94
N ILE A 47 11.63 -1.33 2.66
CA ILE A 47 10.47 -1.56 3.52
C ILE A 47 10.98 -1.74 4.96
N ARG A 48 10.52 -0.89 5.87
CA ARG A 48 10.95 -0.87 7.27
C ARG A 48 9.93 -1.49 8.23
N MET A 49 8.66 -1.53 7.81
CA MET A 49 7.58 -2.19 8.53
C MET A 49 6.56 -2.75 7.56
N TYR A 50 5.81 -3.75 8.00
CA TYR A 50 4.62 -4.25 7.32
C TYR A 50 3.41 -4.00 8.19
N LEU A 51 2.37 -3.38 7.64
CA LEU A 51 1.09 -3.16 8.29
C LEU A 51 0.05 -4.08 7.67
N TYR A 52 -0.62 -4.89 8.49
CA TYR A 52 -1.77 -5.69 8.07
C TYR A 52 -3.05 -4.89 8.31
N VAL A 53 -3.81 -4.67 7.24
CA VAL A 53 -5.07 -3.94 7.28
C VAL A 53 -6.16 -4.78 6.67
N THR A 54 -7.34 -4.71 7.26
CA THR A 54 -8.55 -5.33 6.75
C THR A 54 -9.63 -4.28 6.51
N PRO A 55 -10.60 -4.55 5.61
CA PRO A 55 -11.67 -3.63 5.30
C PRO A 55 -12.50 -3.38 6.55
N ASP A 56 -12.82 -2.12 6.80
CA ASP A 56 -13.87 -1.78 7.75
C ASP A 56 -15.24 -2.10 7.14
N ASP A 57 -15.64 -3.38 7.16
CA ASP A 57 -16.96 -3.83 6.70
C ASP A 57 -17.65 -4.71 7.76
N ASP A 58 -18.99 -4.81 7.75
CA ASP A 58 -19.74 -5.62 8.73
C ASP A 58 -19.65 -7.13 8.46
N HIS A 59 -18.94 -7.52 7.40
CA HIS A 59 -18.87 -8.90 6.95
C HIS A 59 -17.49 -9.52 7.24
N ILE A 60 -16.60 -8.80 7.92
CA ILE A 60 -15.33 -9.32 8.37
C ILE A 60 -15.55 -10.29 9.55
N CYS A 61 -14.83 -11.42 9.56
CA CYS A 61 -14.88 -12.30 10.72
C CYS A 61 -14.00 -11.78 11.86
N GLU A 62 -14.32 -12.20 13.08
CA GLU A 62 -13.63 -11.76 14.31
C GLU A 62 -12.11 -11.95 14.24
N VAL A 63 -11.65 -13.08 13.69
CA VAL A 63 -10.21 -13.38 13.53
C VAL A 63 -9.51 -12.35 12.63
N CYS A 64 -10.14 -11.96 11.53
CA CYS A 64 -9.56 -10.98 10.61
C CYS A 64 -9.73 -9.54 11.14
N ALA A 65 -10.80 -9.27 11.89
CA ALA A 65 -11.02 -7.98 12.54
C ALA A 65 -9.98 -7.74 13.64
N ALA A 66 -9.71 -8.74 14.47
CA ALA A 66 -8.72 -8.67 15.55
C ALA A 66 -7.29 -8.43 15.05
N ALA A 67 -6.96 -8.92 13.86
CA ALA A 67 -5.65 -8.72 13.24
C ALA A 67 -5.49 -7.31 12.60
N ASN A 68 -6.57 -6.54 12.42
CA ASN A 68 -6.52 -5.24 11.75
C ASN A 68 -5.66 -4.23 12.50
N GLY A 69 -4.63 -3.68 11.85
CA GLY A 69 -3.69 -2.77 12.49
C GLY A 69 -2.43 -3.46 13.02
N GLY A 70 -2.25 -4.76 12.76
CA GLY A 70 -1.05 -5.49 13.15
C GLY A 70 0.17 -5.00 12.38
N VAL A 71 1.24 -4.61 13.08
CA VAL A 71 2.49 -4.12 12.50
C VAL A 71 3.64 -5.07 12.83
N TYR A 72 4.40 -5.42 11.80
CA TYR A 72 5.45 -6.42 11.86
C TYR A 72 6.75 -5.91 11.26
N SER A 73 7.88 -6.40 11.78
CA SER A 73 9.19 -6.12 11.20
C SER A 73 9.45 -7.00 9.97
N PRO A 74 10.30 -6.57 9.02
CA PRO A 74 10.66 -7.39 7.87
C PRO A 74 11.20 -8.78 8.24
N SER A 75 11.96 -8.88 9.34
CA SER A 75 12.50 -10.15 9.84
C SER A 75 11.43 -11.10 10.37
N GLN A 76 10.31 -10.58 10.87
CA GLN A 76 9.16 -11.41 11.28
C GLN A 76 8.41 -11.93 10.05
N VAL A 77 8.15 -11.05 9.07
CA VAL A 77 7.43 -11.41 7.82
C VAL A 77 8.21 -12.41 6.98
N ALA A 78 9.54 -12.35 6.98
CA ALA A 78 10.40 -13.29 6.25
C ALA A 78 10.38 -14.74 6.78
N LYS A 79 9.76 -15.01 7.94
CA LYS A 79 9.67 -16.36 8.50
C LYS A 79 8.74 -17.23 7.62
N LYS A 80 9.14 -18.47 7.36
CA LYS A 80 8.45 -19.41 6.44
C LYS A 80 6.95 -19.61 6.73
N ASN A 81 6.55 -19.53 8.00
CA ASN A 81 5.17 -19.74 8.44
C ASN A 81 4.56 -18.47 9.02
N PHE A 82 5.04 -17.29 8.60
CA PHE A 82 4.46 -16.04 9.03
C PHE A 82 3.00 -15.95 8.59
N SER A 83 2.14 -15.58 9.53
CA SER A 83 0.74 -15.24 9.30
C SER A 83 0.42 -14.03 10.17
N PRO A 84 -0.22 -12.98 9.62
CA PRO A 84 -0.72 -11.88 10.43
C PRO A 84 -1.99 -12.29 11.24
N LEU A 85 -2.56 -13.45 10.94
CA LEU A 85 -3.72 -13.98 11.63
C LEU A 85 -3.28 -15.01 12.68
N ASP A 86 -3.81 -14.87 13.90
CA ASP A 86 -3.68 -15.84 15.00
C ASP A 86 -4.60 -17.07 14.84
N GLY A 87 -5.10 -17.30 13.62
CA GLY A 87 -6.03 -18.38 13.30
C GLY A 87 -6.42 -18.39 11.83
N LYS A 88 -7.37 -19.27 11.48
CA LYS A 88 -7.94 -19.33 10.13
C LYS A 88 -9.14 -18.41 10.04
N CYS A 89 -9.31 -17.77 8.88
CA CYS A 89 -10.52 -17.02 8.57
C CYS A 89 -11.74 -17.95 8.70
N GLN A 90 -12.74 -17.52 9.47
CA GLN A 90 -13.95 -18.31 9.73
C GLN A 90 -14.95 -18.31 8.56
N ARG A 91 -14.73 -17.49 7.53
CA ARG A 91 -15.64 -17.39 6.38
C ARG A 91 -15.31 -18.40 5.29
N PRO A 92 -16.34 -18.95 4.60
CA PRO A 92 -16.13 -19.83 3.44
C PRO A 92 -15.34 -19.16 2.30
N THR A 93 -15.61 -17.87 2.10
CA THR A 93 -14.81 -16.98 1.25
C THR A 93 -13.91 -16.14 2.18
N PRO A 94 -12.57 -16.24 2.07
CA PRO A 94 -11.67 -15.52 2.95
C PRO A 94 -11.92 -14.01 2.94
N CYS A 95 -11.83 -13.38 4.11
CA CYS A 95 -11.84 -11.92 4.20
C CYS A 95 -10.63 -11.36 3.42
N VAL A 96 -10.82 -10.22 2.77
CA VAL A 96 -9.76 -9.58 1.99
C VAL A 96 -8.90 -8.77 2.94
N GLY A 97 -7.84 -9.35 3.50
CA GLY A 97 -6.84 -8.61 4.28
C GLY A 97 -5.55 -8.43 3.49
N VAL A 98 -4.84 -7.32 3.73
CA VAL A 98 -3.66 -6.95 2.96
C VAL A 98 -2.50 -6.63 3.90
N LEU A 99 -1.35 -7.24 3.62
CA LEU A 99 -0.09 -6.92 4.30
C LEU A 99 0.70 -5.95 3.44
N ILE A 100 0.88 -4.72 3.92
CA ILE A 100 1.41 -3.59 3.15
C ILE A 100 2.77 -3.21 3.73
N GLY A 101 3.80 -3.33 2.91
CA GLY A 101 5.15 -2.88 3.26
C GLY A 101 5.25 -1.36 3.14
N LEU A 102 5.72 -0.71 4.20
CA LEU A 102 5.97 0.72 4.25
C LEU A 102 7.42 1.00 4.64
N TYR A 103 7.99 2.01 4.01
CA TYR A 103 9.22 2.62 4.46
C TYR A 103 8.98 3.50 5.70
N GLY A 104 7.94 4.33 5.71
CA GLY A 104 7.54 5.01 6.96
C GLY A 104 8.40 6.21 7.35
N ALA A 105 8.64 7.16 6.44
CA ALA A 105 9.54 8.30 6.69
C ALA A 105 8.90 9.50 7.40
N TRP A 106 7.60 9.50 7.68
CA TRP A 106 6.87 10.61 8.31
C TRP A 106 6.72 10.41 9.82
N LEU A 107 6.30 11.47 10.53
CA LEU A 107 6.31 11.52 12.00
C LEU A 107 5.52 10.36 12.63
N GLU A 108 4.31 10.14 12.17
CA GLU A 108 3.40 9.12 12.67
C GLU A 108 3.98 7.71 12.45
N ALA A 109 4.50 7.43 11.24
CA ALA A 109 5.16 6.17 10.95
C ALA A 109 6.43 5.94 11.76
N ARG A 110 7.20 7.00 12.05
CA ARG A 110 8.39 6.87 12.91
C ARG A 110 8.03 6.49 14.34
N GLY A 111 6.95 7.06 14.88
CA GLY A 111 6.41 6.66 16.18
C GLY A 111 6.06 5.17 16.22
N VAL A 112 5.39 4.67 15.17
CA VAL A 112 5.08 3.24 15.00
C VAL A 112 6.35 2.40 14.91
N LEU A 113 7.34 2.80 14.11
CA LEU A 113 8.62 2.10 13.98
C LEU A 113 9.41 2.05 15.29
N GLU A 114 9.42 3.12 16.07
CA GLU A 114 10.06 3.14 17.38
C GLU A 114 9.37 2.20 18.37
N ASN A 115 8.03 2.21 18.39
CA ASN A 115 7.25 1.30 19.21
C ASN A 115 7.49 -0.17 18.81
N LEU A 116 7.54 -0.45 17.49
CA LEU A 116 7.84 -1.77 16.95
C LEU A 116 9.26 -2.24 17.35
N ARG A 117 10.27 -1.34 17.32
CA ARG A 117 11.64 -1.67 17.75
C ARG A 117 11.71 -2.01 19.23
N ARG A 118 11.00 -1.28 20.08
CA ARG A 118 10.91 -1.57 21.52
C ARG A 118 10.24 -2.93 21.79
N ASN A 119 9.30 -3.33 20.94
CA ASN A 119 8.52 -4.56 21.08
C ASN A 119 8.95 -5.70 20.14
N ILE A 120 10.17 -5.65 19.59
CA ILE A 120 10.58 -6.59 18.52
C ILE A 120 10.53 -8.07 18.94
N LYS A 121 10.68 -8.35 20.24
CA LYS A 121 10.61 -9.69 20.82
C LYS A 121 9.17 -10.23 20.91
N ASN A 122 8.17 -9.36 20.88
CA ASN A 122 6.76 -9.71 21.09
C ASN A 122 6.05 -10.12 19.80
N GLY A 123 6.76 -10.25 18.68
CA GLY A 123 6.17 -10.73 17.43
C GLY A 123 5.45 -9.66 16.59
N GLY A 124 5.29 -8.43 17.10
CA GLY A 124 4.66 -7.30 16.42
C GLY A 124 4.11 -6.28 17.41
N ILE A 125 3.40 -5.27 16.91
CA ILE A 125 2.54 -4.38 17.70
C ILE A 125 1.15 -4.30 17.05
N GLN A 126 0.13 -3.92 17.83
CA GLN A 126 -1.23 -3.72 17.34
C GLN A 126 -1.57 -2.25 17.39
N LEU A 127 -1.99 -1.68 16.26
CA LEU A 127 -2.51 -0.32 16.18
C LEU A 127 -4.04 -0.32 16.30
N SER A 128 -4.59 0.71 16.94
CA SER A 128 -6.03 0.99 16.90
C SER A 128 -6.47 1.53 15.54
N ALA A 129 -7.78 1.54 15.28
CA ALA A 129 -8.33 2.14 14.05
C ALA A 129 -8.02 3.64 13.95
N GLU A 130 -7.96 4.35 15.08
CA GLU A 130 -7.55 5.76 15.16
C GLU A 130 -6.07 5.92 14.79
N GLU A 131 -5.20 5.03 15.27
CA GLU A 131 -3.77 5.06 14.96
C GLU A 131 -3.50 4.76 13.48
N VAL A 132 -4.22 3.79 12.89
CA VAL A 132 -4.17 3.51 11.45
C VAL A 132 -4.64 4.74 10.65
N ARG A 133 -5.71 5.42 11.09
CA ARG A 133 -6.17 6.66 10.45
C ARG A 133 -5.19 7.81 10.62
N ALA A 134 -4.57 7.97 11.79
CA ALA A 134 -3.55 8.97 12.01
C ALA A 134 -2.33 8.74 11.09
N LEU A 135 -1.97 7.48 10.87
CA LEU A 135 -0.88 7.10 9.97
C LEU A 135 -1.12 7.60 8.53
N VAL A 136 -2.32 7.42 7.98
CA VAL A 136 -2.64 7.84 6.60
C VAL A 136 -2.93 9.34 6.45
N ASN A 137 -3.46 9.98 7.50
CA ASN A 137 -3.70 11.43 7.52
C ASN A 137 -2.44 12.26 7.85
N GLY A 138 -1.35 11.60 8.20
CA GLY A 138 -0.06 12.25 8.47
C GLY A 138 0.54 12.92 7.23
N GLN A 139 1.63 13.65 7.41
CA GLN A 139 2.30 14.40 6.32
C GLN A 139 3.23 13.51 5.46
N TRP A 140 2.76 12.32 5.07
CA TRP A 140 3.55 11.34 4.32
C TRP A 140 3.96 11.84 2.92
N GLU A 141 3.11 12.63 2.25
CA GLU A 141 3.39 13.16 0.91
C GLU A 141 4.62 14.08 0.85
N ARG A 142 4.96 14.73 1.96
CA ARG A 142 6.12 15.63 2.05
C ARG A 142 7.42 14.91 2.37
N CYS A 143 7.37 13.60 2.56
CA CYS A 143 8.51 12.82 2.99
C CYS A 143 9.26 12.20 1.82
N ILE A 144 10.53 11.88 2.05
CA ILE A 144 11.42 11.29 1.04
C ILE A 144 10.92 9.93 0.51
N SER A 145 10.09 9.23 1.28
CA SER A 145 9.52 7.94 0.91
C SER A 145 8.13 8.06 0.30
N ALA A 146 7.63 9.28 0.05
CA ALA A 146 6.27 9.51 -0.44
C ALA A 146 5.95 8.62 -1.64
N ASP A 147 6.81 8.57 -2.65
CA ASP A 147 6.57 7.77 -3.85
C ASP A 147 6.67 6.26 -3.62
N THR A 148 7.48 5.83 -2.65
CA THR A 148 7.57 4.41 -2.27
C THR A 148 6.34 3.96 -1.49
N ASP A 149 5.83 4.82 -0.61
CA ASP A 149 4.72 4.49 0.28
C ASP A 149 3.35 4.82 -0.33
N ARG A 150 3.28 5.64 -1.39
CA ARG A 150 2.04 6.20 -1.97
C ARG A 150 0.95 5.16 -2.18
N LEU A 151 1.26 4.09 -2.91
CA LEU A 151 0.27 3.03 -3.20
C LEU A 151 -0.13 2.26 -1.95
N GLY A 152 0.81 2.05 -1.04
CA GLY A 152 0.51 1.44 0.26
C GLY A 152 -0.44 2.30 1.07
N ILE A 153 -0.18 3.61 1.16
CA ILE A 153 -1.00 4.55 1.92
C ILE A 153 -2.39 4.70 1.31
N GLN A 154 -2.49 4.84 -0.01
CA GLN A 154 -3.79 4.89 -0.71
C GLN A 154 -4.61 3.62 -0.47
N MET A 155 -3.97 2.46 -0.42
CA MET A 155 -4.64 1.20 -0.08
C MET A 155 -5.11 1.16 1.39
N ILE A 156 -4.27 1.62 2.34
CA ILE A 156 -4.61 1.67 3.77
C ILE A 156 -5.77 2.65 4.00
N GLU A 157 -5.70 3.83 3.40
CA GLU A 157 -6.74 4.85 3.47
C GLU A 157 -8.05 4.29 2.93
N ALA A 158 -8.04 3.65 1.77
CA ALA A 158 -9.24 3.06 1.20
C ALA A 158 -9.89 2.02 2.13
N LEU A 159 -9.09 1.13 2.73
CA LEU A 159 -9.57 0.11 3.67
C LEU A 159 -10.12 0.72 4.97
N ALA A 160 -9.47 1.76 5.50
CA ALA A 160 -9.82 2.39 6.76
C ALA A 160 -11.04 3.32 6.68
N TYR A 161 -11.42 3.75 5.47
CA TYR A 161 -12.51 4.70 5.24
C TYR A 161 -13.75 4.10 4.59
N GLU A 162 -13.81 2.80 4.32
CA GLU A 162 -14.94 2.20 3.60
C GLU A 162 -16.32 2.48 4.22
N LYS A 163 -16.44 2.47 5.56
CA LYS A 163 -17.69 2.84 6.26
C LYS A 163 -17.84 4.34 6.51
N ILE A 164 -16.73 5.05 6.67
CA ILE A 164 -16.75 6.46 7.09
C ILE A 164 -16.99 7.38 5.90
N ASN A 165 -16.28 7.13 4.80
CA ASN A 165 -16.37 7.88 3.56
C ASN A 165 -16.10 6.95 2.37
N GLN A 166 -17.17 6.41 1.82
CA GLN A 166 -17.11 5.46 0.71
C GLN A 166 -16.48 6.07 -0.55
N GLU A 167 -16.63 7.37 -0.80
CA GLU A 167 -16.05 8.02 -1.97
C GLU A 167 -14.52 8.02 -1.90
N ILE A 168 -13.95 8.37 -0.73
CA ILE A 168 -12.49 8.29 -0.51
C ILE A 168 -12.00 6.85 -0.74
N ALA A 169 -12.75 5.86 -0.24
CA ALA A 169 -12.39 4.47 -0.42
C ALA A 169 -12.42 4.03 -1.90
N ILE A 170 -13.44 4.42 -2.65
CA ILE A 170 -13.55 4.14 -4.09
C ILE A 170 -12.37 4.78 -4.84
N GLN A 171 -12.05 6.05 -4.57
CA GLN A 171 -10.95 6.75 -5.22
C GLN A 171 -9.59 6.11 -4.90
N GLY A 172 -9.33 5.76 -3.64
CA GLY A 172 -8.10 5.09 -3.25
C GLY A 172 -7.91 3.74 -3.94
N TYR A 173 -8.97 2.92 -4.05
CA TYR A 173 -8.88 1.67 -4.79
C TYR A 173 -8.70 1.87 -6.30
N ARG A 174 -9.38 2.85 -6.91
CA ARG A 174 -9.17 3.20 -8.33
C ARG A 174 -7.71 3.58 -8.57
N TYR A 175 -7.16 4.46 -7.73
CA TYR A 175 -5.77 4.88 -7.82
C TYR A 175 -4.81 3.69 -7.74
N VAL A 176 -5.01 2.78 -6.79
CA VAL A 176 -4.18 1.57 -6.66
C VAL A 176 -4.26 0.68 -7.91
N VAL A 177 -5.46 0.48 -8.45
CA VAL A 177 -5.66 -0.35 -9.65
C VAL A 177 -5.00 0.26 -10.90
N GLU A 178 -4.98 1.58 -11.02
CA GLU A 178 -4.44 2.31 -12.17
C GLU A 178 -2.90 2.43 -12.12
N GLU A 179 -2.35 2.67 -10.93
CA GLU A 179 -0.94 3.03 -10.76
C GLU A 179 -0.05 1.86 -10.31
N ALA A 180 -0.61 0.75 -9.81
CA ALA A 180 0.19 -0.41 -9.41
C ALA A 180 0.76 -1.19 -10.62
N ARG A 181 1.97 -0.80 -11.03
CA ARG A 181 2.71 -1.38 -12.17
C ARG A 181 3.93 -2.21 -11.77
N GLU A 182 4.53 -1.88 -10.64
CA GLU A 182 5.77 -2.52 -10.17
C GLU A 182 5.48 -3.81 -9.40
N VAL A 183 6.41 -4.76 -9.48
CA VAL A 183 6.28 -6.10 -8.86
C VAL A 183 5.91 -6.03 -7.38
N ARG A 184 6.50 -5.08 -6.63
CA ARG A 184 6.22 -4.87 -5.20
C ARG A 184 4.76 -4.48 -4.90
N HIS A 185 4.05 -3.86 -5.84
CA HIS A 185 2.68 -3.40 -5.67
C HIS A 185 1.64 -4.38 -6.22
N LEU A 186 2.06 -5.42 -6.97
CA LEU A 186 1.13 -6.35 -7.62
C LEU A 186 0.25 -7.12 -6.61
N LEU A 187 0.73 -7.30 -5.38
CA LEU A 187 -0.04 -7.93 -4.29
C LEU A 187 -1.24 -7.10 -3.84
N LEU A 188 -1.26 -5.80 -4.13
CA LEU A 188 -2.37 -4.90 -3.78
C LEU A 188 -3.52 -4.96 -4.80
N LEU A 189 -3.24 -5.34 -6.05
CA LEU A 189 -4.18 -5.27 -7.15
C LEU A 189 -5.43 -6.12 -6.92
N VAL A 190 -5.27 -7.42 -6.64
CA VAL A 190 -6.42 -8.32 -6.49
C VAL A 190 -7.34 -7.88 -5.34
N PRO A 191 -6.83 -7.57 -4.13
CA PRO A 191 -7.62 -6.95 -3.08
C PRO A 191 -8.35 -5.67 -3.54
N ALA A 192 -7.65 -4.72 -4.16
CA ALA A 192 -8.22 -3.45 -4.59
C ALA A 192 -9.38 -3.66 -5.59
N TYR A 193 -9.21 -4.51 -6.60
CA TYR A 193 -10.26 -4.85 -7.55
C TYR A 193 -11.50 -5.44 -6.88
N LEU A 194 -11.32 -6.37 -5.93
CA LEU A 194 -12.44 -7.02 -5.23
C LEU A 194 -13.20 -6.03 -4.35
N ARG A 195 -12.50 -5.16 -3.62
CA ARG A 195 -13.12 -4.15 -2.77
C ARG A 195 -13.80 -3.05 -3.58
N LEU A 196 -13.15 -2.55 -4.64
CA LEU A 196 -13.74 -1.58 -5.54
C LEU A 196 -15.05 -2.09 -6.14
N LEU A 197 -15.05 -3.32 -6.68
CA LEU A 197 -16.28 -3.93 -7.20
C LEU A 197 -17.38 -4.00 -6.14
N GLN A 198 -17.03 -4.42 -4.92
CA GLN A 198 -18.01 -4.52 -3.84
C GLN A 198 -18.60 -3.17 -3.46
N LEU A 199 -17.80 -2.11 -3.41
CA LEU A 199 -18.28 -0.76 -3.11
C LEU A 199 -19.15 -0.20 -4.24
N LEU A 200 -18.75 -0.35 -5.50
CA LEU A 200 -19.56 0.09 -6.65
C LEU A 200 -20.92 -0.61 -6.70
N LEU A 201 -20.96 -1.91 -6.44
CA LEU A 201 -22.21 -2.66 -6.35
C LEU A 201 -23.11 -2.17 -5.21
N ARG A 202 -22.55 -1.79 -4.07
CA ARG A 202 -23.31 -1.22 -2.95
C ARG A 202 -23.84 0.18 -3.26
N ALA A 203 -23.08 0.97 -4.02
CA ALA A 203 -23.48 2.29 -4.48
C ALA A 203 -24.52 2.25 -5.62
N GLY A 204 -24.76 1.08 -6.23
CA GLY A 204 -25.66 0.95 -7.39
C GLY A 204 -25.01 1.31 -8.73
N GLU A 205 -23.69 1.53 -8.76
CA GLU A 205 -22.89 1.89 -9.93
C GLU A 205 -22.59 0.65 -10.80
N GLU A 206 -23.65 0.03 -11.33
CA GLU A 206 -23.57 -1.24 -12.06
C GLU A 206 -22.75 -1.17 -13.35
N ALA A 207 -22.81 -0.04 -14.07
CA ALA A 207 -22.06 0.16 -15.31
C ALA A 207 -20.55 0.16 -15.05
N GLU A 208 -20.11 0.92 -14.04
CA GLU A 208 -18.71 0.96 -13.65
C GLU A 208 -18.24 -0.37 -13.06
N ALA A 209 -19.09 -1.03 -12.27
CA ALA A 209 -18.80 -2.37 -11.76
C ALA A 209 -18.49 -3.38 -12.90
N LEU A 210 -19.20 -3.31 -14.03
CA LEU A 210 -18.91 -4.13 -15.21
C LEU A 210 -17.57 -3.76 -15.85
N GLU A 211 -17.23 -2.47 -15.93
CA GLU A 211 -15.91 -2.05 -16.43
C GLU A 211 -14.77 -2.57 -15.56
N VAL A 212 -14.92 -2.49 -14.23
CA VAL A 212 -13.92 -3.00 -13.27
C VAL A 212 -13.70 -4.50 -13.46
N ILE A 213 -14.78 -5.27 -13.67
CA ILE A 213 -14.67 -6.71 -13.97
C ILE A 213 -13.94 -6.93 -15.30
N ALA A 214 -14.27 -6.19 -16.35
CA ALA A 214 -13.61 -6.33 -17.65
C ALA A 214 -12.11 -6.00 -17.58
N ARG A 215 -11.73 -4.93 -16.86
CA ARG A 215 -10.33 -4.57 -16.60
C ARG A 215 -9.61 -5.67 -15.81
N PHE A 216 -10.25 -6.23 -14.79
CA PHE A 216 -9.70 -7.35 -14.01
C PHE A 216 -9.43 -8.58 -14.89
N GLU A 217 -10.39 -8.98 -15.72
CA GLU A 217 -10.24 -10.15 -16.62
C GLU A 217 -9.12 -9.95 -17.65
N SER A 218 -9.01 -8.74 -18.19
CA SER A 218 -7.94 -8.35 -19.11
C SER A 218 -6.56 -8.38 -18.44
N ARG A 219 -6.46 -7.82 -17.22
CA ARG A 219 -5.22 -7.76 -16.44
C ARG A 219 -4.77 -9.14 -15.95
N PHE A 220 -5.72 -10.01 -15.61
CA PHE A 220 -5.47 -11.35 -15.09
C PHE A 220 -6.10 -12.44 -15.98
N PRO A 221 -5.48 -12.77 -17.13
CA PRO A 221 -5.95 -13.85 -17.99
C PRO A 221 -6.08 -15.17 -17.23
N SER A 222 -7.06 -16.00 -17.59
CA SER A 222 -7.31 -17.30 -16.97
C SER A 222 -6.16 -18.30 -17.15
N THR A 223 -5.36 -18.12 -18.19
CA THR A 223 -4.21 -18.96 -18.55
C THR A 223 -2.98 -18.71 -17.68
N LYS A 224 -2.93 -17.60 -16.93
CA LYS A 224 -1.77 -17.22 -16.12
C LYS A 224 -2.03 -17.42 -14.63
N ARG A 225 -0.97 -17.85 -13.92
CA ARG A 225 -0.94 -18.11 -12.48
C ARG A 225 0.34 -17.54 -11.88
N GLY A 226 0.31 -17.22 -10.59
CA GLY A 226 1.47 -16.71 -9.86
C GLY A 226 1.08 -16.17 -8.49
N PRO A 227 2.06 -15.77 -7.66
CA PRO A 227 1.83 -15.32 -6.27
C PRO A 227 0.94 -14.07 -6.16
N HIS A 228 0.95 -13.21 -7.17
CA HIS A 228 0.14 -11.99 -7.24
C HIS A 228 -1.09 -12.14 -8.16
N PHE A 229 -1.33 -13.35 -8.68
CA PHE A 229 -2.53 -13.62 -9.48
C PHE A 229 -3.69 -14.01 -8.57
N PRO A 230 -4.93 -13.72 -9.00
CA PRO A 230 -6.10 -14.10 -8.24
C PRO A 230 -6.24 -15.62 -8.15
N SER A 231 -6.64 -16.08 -6.97
CA SER A 231 -7.04 -17.46 -6.71
C SER A 231 -8.29 -17.83 -7.49
N GLU A 232 -8.58 -19.12 -7.59
CA GLU A 232 -9.79 -19.60 -8.28
C GLU A 232 -11.06 -19.07 -7.64
N LYS A 233 -11.14 -19.09 -6.30
CA LYS A 233 -12.26 -18.51 -5.56
C LYS A 233 -12.47 -17.02 -5.88
N GLN A 234 -11.40 -16.23 -5.96
CA GLN A 234 -11.50 -14.81 -6.31
C GLN A 234 -11.98 -14.60 -7.75
N ARG A 235 -11.56 -15.46 -8.68
CA ARG A 235 -12.06 -15.45 -10.06
C ARG A 235 -13.53 -15.84 -10.14
N GLU A 236 -13.98 -16.81 -9.35
CA GLU A 236 -15.38 -17.20 -9.26
C GLU A 236 -16.27 -16.08 -8.73
N VAL A 237 -15.78 -15.30 -7.75
CA VAL A 237 -16.48 -14.10 -7.27
C VAL A 237 -16.71 -13.13 -8.42
N MET A 238 -15.68 -12.80 -9.20
CA MET A 238 -15.81 -11.90 -10.36
C MET A 238 -16.81 -12.43 -11.40
N LYS A 239 -16.72 -13.71 -11.77
CA LYS A 239 -17.64 -14.34 -12.72
C LYS A 239 -19.09 -14.31 -12.24
N THR A 240 -19.32 -14.64 -10.97
CA THR A 240 -20.65 -14.67 -10.38
C THR A 240 -21.27 -13.27 -10.38
N LYS A 241 -20.50 -12.25 -10.00
CA LYS A 241 -20.95 -10.85 -10.02
C LYS A 241 -21.23 -10.36 -11.44
N LYS A 242 -20.38 -10.69 -12.41
CA LYS A 242 -20.60 -10.38 -13.84
C LYS A 242 -21.93 -10.95 -14.34
N ALA A 243 -22.18 -12.23 -14.06
CA ALA A 243 -23.41 -12.91 -14.48
C ALA A 243 -24.65 -12.29 -13.83
N GLN A 244 -24.57 -11.84 -12.58
CA GLN A 244 -25.65 -11.14 -11.89
C GLN A 244 -25.94 -9.78 -12.55
N LEU A 245 -24.91 -8.97 -12.83
CA LEU A 245 -25.03 -7.66 -13.47
C LEU A 245 -25.56 -7.76 -14.91
N MET A 246 -25.11 -8.75 -15.69
CA MET A 246 -25.60 -8.94 -17.05
C MET A 246 -27.07 -9.35 -17.09
N LYS A 247 -27.58 -10.01 -16.04
CA LYS A 247 -29.01 -10.36 -15.91
C LYS A 247 -29.87 -9.16 -15.49
N SER A 248 -29.31 -8.18 -14.75
CA SER A 248 -30.04 -6.96 -14.37
C SER A 248 -30.12 -5.93 -15.50
N LEU A 249 -29.16 -5.92 -16.45
CA LEU A 249 -29.17 -5.03 -17.61
C LEU A 249 -30.45 -5.08 -18.48
N PRO A 250 -30.95 -6.26 -18.93
CA PRO A 250 -32.13 -6.33 -19.79
C PRO A 250 -33.42 -5.87 -19.09
N LEU A 251 -33.46 -5.90 -17.74
CA LEU A 251 -34.63 -5.47 -16.98
C LEU A 251 -34.75 -3.94 -16.88
N LYS A 252 -33.65 -3.19 -17.04
CA LYS A 252 -33.65 -1.70 -16.94
C LYS A 252 -33.87 -0.98 -18.28
N MET A 253 -33.71 -1.66 -19.42
CA MET A 253 -34.00 -1.07 -20.74
C MET A 253 -35.48 -1.15 -21.15
N SER A 254 -36.32 -1.76 -20.31
CA SER A 254 -37.75 -2.02 -20.59
C SER A 254 -38.69 -1.14 -19.76
N ALA A 255 -38.21 -0.03 -19.17
CA ALA A 255 -38.97 0.89 -18.33
C ALA A 255 -38.92 2.31 -18.90
#